data_AF-A0A8H7G993-F1
#
_entry.id   AF-A0A8H7G993-F1
#
_cell.length_a   1.000
_cell.length_b   1.000
_cell.length_c   1.000
_cell.angle_alpha   90.00
_cell.angle_beta   90.00
_cell.angle_gamma   90.00
#
_symmetry.space_group_name_H-M   'P 1'
#
loop_
_entity.id
_entity.type
_entity.pdbx_description
1 polymer ?
#
loop_
_entity_poly.entity_id
_entity_poly.type
_entity_poly.pdbx_seq_one_letter_code
_entity_poly.pdbx_strand_id
1 'polypeptide(L)'
;MPKPKGKAKSKPSRPAASSSTANLKNTKFVEDIDGAEGWNAVITAPDLSTRKGYKKVHEGFEVLYKRMDAIYTSAQNDLNEANEKVLGGLVGIWAKLCADAVLRDRLFRAGFLKKLTALLDIPACRQLALQALSTVTHFSGTEVHAEIAKCIPAIIATVEKHPEDTIATEYAVSTIAHALSSVMGDTDKPPNTATMKQIDLKRLFKMLLSAVRVRPATADAEESIPSYPTIGHVISLIGTAALHFSKKVQAYPGLLSFLVAMTRTTDLIERCGAMSALIRTYHLTREVEYGQINPMTLMASVQRGFSRELQDVLEAYGAERSEI
;
A
#
# COMPACT_ATOMS: atom_id res chain seq x y z
N MET A 1 -11.56 -68.17 22.33
CA MET A 1 -12.54 -67.26 21.71
C MET A 1 -12.02 -65.82 21.74
N PRO A 2 -11.57 -65.24 20.60
CA PRO A 2 -11.08 -63.87 20.53
C PRO A 2 -12.20 -62.89 20.12
N LYS A 3 -12.30 -61.76 20.83
CA LYS A 3 -13.22 -60.64 20.50
C LYS A 3 -12.66 -59.78 19.36
N PRO A 4 -13.51 -59.21 18.48
CA PRO A 4 -13.06 -58.40 17.35
C PRO A 4 -12.73 -56.95 17.76
N LYS A 5 -11.68 -56.40 17.13
CA LYS A 5 -11.24 -55.01 17.26
C LYS A 5 -12.23 -54.06 16.56
N GLY A 6 -12.76 -53.09 17.31
CA GLY A 6 -13.59 -52.01 16.77
C GLY A 6 -12.76 -50.98 16.00
N LYS A 7 -13.21 -50.62 14.80
CA LYS A 7 -12.66 -49.54 13.96
C LYS A 7 -13.08 -48.17 14.54
N ALA A 8 -12.11 -47.31 14.81
CA ALA A 8 -12.36 -45.92 15.18
C ALA A 8 -12.85 -45.12 13.96
N LYS A 9 -14.02 -44.47 14.07
CA LYS A 9 -14.56 -43.54 13.08
C LYS A 9 -13.81 -42.20 13.17
N SER A 10 -13.24 -41.76 12.05
CA SER A 10 -12.68 -40.42 11.88
C SER A 10 -13.79 -39.35 11.88
N LYS A 11 -13.56 -38.26 12.61
CA LYS A 11 -14.43 -37.06 12.60
C LYS A 11 -14.22 -36.27 11.29
N PRO A 12 -15.27 -35.71 10.68
CA PRO A 12 -15.13 -34.85 9.51
C PRO A 12 -14.50 -33.51 9.89
N SER A 13 -13.45 -33.12 9.17
CA SER A 13 -12.81 -31.81 9.29
C SER A 13 -13.75 -30.73 8.75
N ARG A 14 -14.05 -29.75 9.60
CA ARG A 14 -14.83 -28.55 9.28
C ARG A 14 -14.06 -27.71 8.22
N PRO A 15 -14.70 -27.24 7.14
CA PRO A 15 -14.02 -26.41 6.15
C PRO A 15 -13.64 -25.07 6.80
N ALA A 16 -12.36 -24.69 6.64
CA ALA A 16 -11.85 -23.41 7.09
C ALA A 16 -12.58 -22.28 6.34
N ALA A 17 -12.98 -21.25 7.09
CA ALA A 17 -13.58 -20.05 6.55
C ALA A 17 -12.64 -19.43 5.50
N SER A 18 -13.18 -19.17 4.31
CA SER A 18 -12.51 -18.47 3.23
C SER A 18 -12.22 -17.04 3.65
N SER A 19 -11.00 -16.77 4.14
CA SER A 19 -10.46 -15.42 4.15
C SER A 19 -10.36 -14.95 2.70
N SER A 20 -10.93 -13.78 2.42
CA SER A 20 -10.95 -13.12 1.12
C SER A 20 -9.54 -12.87 0.57
N THR A 21 -9.00 -13.85 -0.15
CA THR A 21 -7.87 -13.71 -1.10
C THR A 21 -8.37 -13.07 -2.38
N ALA A 22 -8.74 -11.79 -2.31
CA ALA A 22 -8.89 -10.95 -3.49
C ALA A 22 -7.57 -10.21 -3.72
N ASN A 23 -6.52 -10.93 -4.17
CA ASN A 23 -5.35 -10.32 -4.85
C ASN A 23 -4.36 -11.32 -5.49
N LEU A 24 -4.80 -12.53 -5.84
CA LEU A 24 -3.93 -13.54 -6.49
C LEU A 24 -3.74 -13.35 -8.00
N LYS A 25 -4.21 -12.24 -8.59
CA LYS A 25 -3.90 -11.89 -9.99
C LYS A 25 -2.45 -11.44 -10.21
N ASN A 26 -1.68 -11.19 -9.14
CA ASN A 26 -0.27 -10.77 -9.22
C ASN A 26 0.74 -11.91 -9.37
N THR A 27 0.32 -13.17 -9.57
CA THR A 27 1.27 -14.28 -9.82
C THR A 27 1.66 -14.42 -11.29
N LYS A 28 0.94 -13.77 -12.22
CA LYS A 28 1.37 -13.59 -13.63
C LYS A 28 2.55 -12.62 -13.80
N PHE A 29 2.88 -11.87 -12.75
CA PHE A 29 3.93 -10.83 -12.71
C PHE A 29 5.33 -11.26 -13.17
N VAL A 30 5.68 -12.54 -13.07
CA VAL A 30 7.03 -13.02 -13.38
C VAL A 30 7.16 -13.50 -14.83
N GLU A 31 6.06 -13.93 -15.43
CA GLU A 31 5.98 -14.40 -16.81
C GLU A 31 5.57 -13.26 -17.76
N ASP A 32 4.76 -12.29 -17.30
CA ASP A 32 4.23 -11.15 -18.08
C ASP A 32 4.99 -9.81 -17.81
N ILE A 33 6.28 -9.83 -17.42
CA ILE A 33 7.08 -8.60 -17.59
C ILE A 33 7.36 -8.47 -19.09
N ASP A 34 6.55 -7.67 -19.79
CA ASP A 34 6.79 -7.32 -21.20
C ASP A 34 8.27 -6.95 -21.40
N GLY A 35 8.98 -7.76 -22.20
CA GLY A 35 10.42 -7.60 -22.47
C GLY A 35 11.39 -8.41 -21.59
N ALA A 36 10.93 -9.27 -20.68
CA ALA A 36 11.82 -10.10 -19.85
C ALA A 36 12.46 -11.31 -20.57
N GLU A 37 12.02 -11.63 -21.79
CA GLU A 37 12.53 -12.76 -22.59
C GLU A 37 14.05 -12.66 -22.91
N GLY A 38 14.70 -11.52 -22.67
CA GLY A 38 16.15 -11.34 -22.82
C GLY A 38 16.96 -11.29 -21.51
N TRP A 39 16.34 -11.21 -20.34
CA TRP A 39 17.06 -10.81 -19.12
C TRP A 39 17.84 -11.95 -18.45
N ASN A 40 17.42 -13.20 -18.69
CA ASN A 40 18.14 -14.39 -18.24
C ASN A 40 19.52 -14.53 -18.91
N ALA A 41 19.77 -13.83 -20.02
CA ALA A 41 21.08 -13.81 -20.67
C ALA A 41 22.14 -13.01 -19.89
N VAL A 42 21.71 -12.07 -19.03
CA VAL A 42 22.61 -11.12 -18.35
C VAL A 42 23.26 -11.74 -17.11
N ILE A 43 22.47 -12.47 -16.32
CA ILE A 43 22.95 -13.22 -15.15
C ILE A 43 22.27 -14.57 -15.10
N THR A 44 23.09 -15.61 -15.10
CA THR A 44 22.64 -16.98 -14.82
C THR A 44 22.22 -17.08 -13.34
N ALA A 45 20.98 -16.70 -13.04
CA ALA A 45 20.37 -16.89 -11.73
C ALA A 45 19.67 -18.27 -11.68
N PRO A 46 19.65 -18.94 -10.51
CA PRO A 46 18.76 -20.07 -10.30
C PRO A 46 17.31 -19.69 -10.54
N ASP A 47 16.48 -20.66 -10.95
CA ASP A 47 15.06 -20.43 -11.22
C ASP A 47 14.28 -20.01 -9.95
N LEU A 48 14.06 -18.69 -9.83
CA LEU A 48 13.34 -18.03 -8.73
C LEU A 48 11.82 -18.28 -8.74
N SER A 49 11.29 -19.08 -9.66
CA SER A 49 9.92 -19.58 -9.58
C SER A 49 9.81 -20.84 -8.69
N THR A 50 10.94 -21.47 -8.36
CA THR A 50 10.96 -22.74 -7.60
C THR A 50 11.61 -22.61 -6.24
N ARG A 51 11.09 -23.39 -5.27
CA ARG A 51 11.72 -23.52 -3.93
C ARG A 51 13.19 -23.97 -4.01
N LYS A 52 13.53 -24.83 -4.98
CA LYS A 52 14.92 -25.29 -5.18
C LYS A 52 15.82 -24.15 -5.64
N GLY A 53 15.34 -23.26 -6.51
CA GLY A 53 16.08 -22.08 -6.94
C GLY A 53 16.34 -21.11 -5.79
N TYR A 54 15.31 -20.79 -5.00
CA TYR A 54 15.49 -20.00 -3.78
C TYR A 54 16.54 -20.60 -2.84
N LYS A 55 16.47 -21.92 -2.57
CA LYS A 55 17.47 -22.61 -1.73
C LYS A 55 18.90 -22.40 -2.23
N LYS A 56 19.13 -22.56 -3.54
CA LYS A 56 20.45 -22.30 -4.15
C LYS A 56 20.89 -20.86 -3.98
N VAL A 57 19.97 -19.90 -4.11
CA VAL A 57 20.29 -18.49 -3.87
C VAL A 57 20.63 -18.23 -2.41
N HIS A 58 19.94 -18.82 -1.44
CA HIS A 58 20.31 -18.67 -0.03
C HIS A 58 21.76 -19.11 0.25
N GLU A 59 22.14 -20.28 -0.27
CA GLU A 59 23.47 -20.87 -0.12
C GLU A 59 24.55 -20.03 -0.83
N GLY A 60 24.22 -19.43 -1.98
CA GLY A 60 25.16 -18.68 -2.83
C GLY A 60 24.96 -17.16 -2.87
N PHE A 61 24.19 -16.57 -1.96
CA PHE A 61 23.73 -15.18 -2.10
C PHE A 61 24.87 -14.17 -2.21
N GLU A 62 25.92 -14.28 -1.40
CA GLU A 62 27.03 -13.32 -1.42
C GLU A 62 27.74 -13.30 -2.78
N VAL A 63 27.93 -14.49 -3.37
CA VAL A 63 28.54 -14.65 -4.69
C VAL A 63 27.64 -14.07 -5.77
N LEU A 64 26.33 -14.39 -5.72
CA LEU A 64 25.35 -13.86 -6.65
C LEU A 64 25.26 -12.33 -6.55
N TYR A 65 25.16 -11.79 -5.34
CA TYR A 65 25.05 -10.35 -5.10
C TYR A 65 26.28 -9.61 -5.57
N LYS A 66 27.49 -10.08 -5.24
CA LYS A 66 28.74 -9.47 -5.72
C LYS A 66 28.82 -9.44 -7.25
N ARG A 67 28.33 -10.49 -7.92
CA ARG A 67 28.23 -10.52 -9.39
C ARG A 67 27.22 -9.50 -9.91
N MET A 68 26.02 -9.44 -9.32
CA MET A 68 25.00 -8.44 -9.67
C MET A 68 25.53 -7.02 -9.47
N ASP A 69 26.25 -6.78 -8.39
CA ASP A 69 26.82 -5.48 -8.03
C ASP A 69 27.92 -5.03 -9.01
N ALA A 70 28.79 -5.96 -9.42
CA ALA A 70 29.80 -5.71 -10.44
C ALA A 70 29.17 -5.36 -11.79
N ILE A 71 28.13 -6.10 -12.21
CA ILE A 71 27.41 -5.86 -13.45
C ILE A 71 26.67 -4.52 -13.40
N TYR A 72 26.00 -4.22 -12.29
CA TYR A 72 25.35 -2.93 -12.07
C TYR A 72 26.34 -1.78 -12.22
N THR A 73 27.47 -1.86 -11.53
CA THR A 73 28.48 -0.80 -11.53
C THR A 73 29.08 -0.61 -12.91
N SER A 74 29.38 -1.71 -13.62
CA SER A 74 29.89 -1.66 -14.99
C SER A 74 28.88 -1.03 -15.95
N ALA A 75 27.62 -1.48 -15.91
CA ALA A 75 26.56 -0.99 -16.78
C ALA A 75 26.21 0.48 -16.51
N GLN A 76 26.29 0.91 -15.24
CA GLN A 76 26.05 2.30 -14.86
C GLN A 76 27.20 3.24 -15.29
N ASN A 77 28.44 2.76 -15.26
CA ASN A 77 29.61 3.57 -15.65
C ASN A 77 29.70 3.79 -17.17
N ASP A 78 29.15 2.87 -17.97
CA ASP A 78 29.12 2.94 -19.44
C ASP A 78 27.67 2.92 -19.94
N LEU A 79 26.89 3.93 -19.57
CA LEU A 79 25.45 3.91 -19.81
C LEU A 79 25.12 4.06 -21.31
N ASN A 80 24.51 3.02 -21.88
CA ASN A 80 24.00 2.96 -23.26
C ASN A 80 22.74 2.06 -23.29
N GLU A 81 22.03 2.00 -24.42
CA GLU A 81 20.75 1.27 -24.53
C GLU A 81 20.88 -0.22 -24.16
N ALA A 82 21.99 -0.88 -24.51
CA ALA A 82 22.23 -2.27 -24.15
C ALA A 82 22.42 -2.43 -22.62
N ASN A 83 23.14 -1.49 -22.01
CA ASN A 83 23.38 -1.47 -20.57
C ASN A 83 22.14 -1.06 -19.76
N GLU A 84 21.22 -0.26 -20.31
CA GLU A 84 19.91 0.00 -19.70
C GLU A 84 19.07 -1.28 -19.58
N LYS A 85 19.08 -2.13 -20.62
CA LYS A 85 18.41 -3.45 -20.58
C LYS A 85 19.02 -4.37 -19.51
N VAL A 86 20.35 -4.33 -19.37
CA VAL A 86 21.08 -5.04 -18.30
C VAL A 86 20.63 -4.56 -16.92
N LEU A 87 20.54 -3.24 -16.71
CA LEU A 87 20.07 -2.65 -15.45
C LEU A 87 18.61 -3.03 -15.16
N GLY A 88 17.73 -2.99 -16.17
CA GLY A 88 16.34 -3.47 -16.04
C GLY A 88 16.25 -4.94 -15.62
N GLY A 89 17.07 -5.80 -16.23
CA GLY A 89 17.18 -7.21 -15.86
C GLY A 89 17.59 -7.42 -14.39
N LEU A 90 18.56 -6.64 -13.91
CA LEU A 90 18.97 -6.66 -12.50
C LEU A 90 17.83 -6.26 -11.56
N VAL A 91 17.07 -5.22 -11.91
CA VAL A 91 15.89 -4.78 -11.14
C VAL A 91 14.86 -5.90 -11.04
N GLY A 92 14.58 -6.58 -12.16
CA GLY A 92 13.67 -7.73 -12.19
C GLY A 92 14.14 -8.86 -11.27
N ILE A 93 15.45 -9.16 -11.25
CA ILE A 93 16.01 -10.17 -10.33
C ILE A 93 15.86 -9.72 -8.88
N TRP A 94 16.20 -8.47 -8.55
CA TRP A 94 16.05 -7.95 -7.18
C TRP A 94 14.59 -7.99 -6.71
N ALA A 95 13.64 -7.61 -7.57
CA ALA A 95 12.22 -7.68 -7.26
C ALA A 95 11.77 -9.12 -6.93
N LYS A 96 12.19 -10.11 -7.73
CA LYS A 96 11.91 -11.54 -7.48
C LYS A 96 12.51 -12.02 -6.16
N LEU A 97 13.76 -11.65 -5.88
CA LEU A 97 14.41 -12.00 -4.62
C LEU A 97 13.69 -11.42 -3.40
N CYS A 98 13.02 -10.26 -3.54
CA CYS A 98 12.30 -9.62 -2.45
C CYS A 98 10.99 -10.32 -2.04
N ALA A 99 10.51 -11.29 -2.85
CA ALA A 99 9.38 -12.14 -2.48
C ALA A 99 9.72 -13.09 -1.32
N ASP A 100 11.00 -13.42 -1.13
CA ASP A 100 11.47 -14.15 0.06
C ASP A 100 11.94 -13.15 1.13
N ALA A 101 11.43 -13.31 2.37
CA ALA A 101 11.71 -12.36 3.45
C ALA A 101 13.20 -12.32 3.82
N VAL A 102 13.87 -13.47 3.86
CA VAL A 102 15.28 -13.54 4.28
C VAL A 102 16.19 -12.98 3.19
N LEU A 103 15.92 -13.27 1.91
CA LEU A 103 16.70 -12.70 0.80
C LEU A 103 16.48 -11.19 0.64
N ARG A 104 15.24 -10.72 0.83
CA ARG A 104 14.93 -9.28 0.84
C ARG A 104 15.76 -8.54 1.88
N ASP A 105 15.78 -9.04 3.12
CA ASP A 105 16.50 -8.39 4.21
C ASP A 105 18.02 -8.38 3.96
N ARG A 106 18.55 -9.45 3.35
CA ARG A 106 19.95 -9.50 2.91
C ARG A 106 20.26 -8.51 1.78
N LEU A 107 19.40 -8.42 0.76
CA LEU A 107 19.53 -7.42 -0.31
C LEU A 107 19.55 -6.00 0.24
N PHE A 108 18.63 -5.74 1.17
CA PHE A 108 18.49 -4.45 1.82
C PHE A 108 19.76 -4.04 2.56
N ARG A 109 20.31 -4.94 3.40
CA ARG A 109 21.59 -4.71 4.09
C ARG A 109 22.76 -4.52 3.13
N ALA A 110 22.70 -5.14 1.96
CA ALA A 110 23.71 -4.98 0.92
C ALA A 110 23.59 -3.64 0.15
N GLY A 111 22.56 -2.83 0.42
CA GLY A 111 22.44 -1.46 -0.10
C GLY A 111 21.74 -1.35 -1.45
N PHE A 112 20.94 -2.34 -1.86
CA PHE A 112 20.25 -2.31 -3.15
C PHE A 112 19.25 -1.14 -3.28
N LEU A 113 18.68 -0.64 -2.18
CA LEU A 113 17.72 0.47 -2.21
C LEU A 113 18.34 1.74 -2.81
N LYS A 114 19.60 2.05 -2.47
CA LYS A 114 20.33 3.19 -3.05
C LYS A 114 20.48 3.02 -4.56
N LYS A 115 20.75 1.79 -5.01
CA LYS A 115 20.89 1.44 -6.43
C LYS A 115 19.56 1.56 -7.18
N LEU A 116 18.47 1.05 -6.62
CA LEU A 116 17.12 1.22 -7.19
C LEU A 116 16.74 2.71 -7.31
N THR A 117 17.02 3.49 -6.28
CA THR A 117 16.71 4.93 -6.28
C THR A 117 17.47 5.66 -7.39
N ALA A 118 18.74 5.32 -7.62
CA ALA A 118 19.54 5.90 -8.70
C ALA A 118 19.02 5.55 -10.11
N LEU A 119 18.28 4.46 -10.27
CA LEU A 119 17.70 4.06 -11.56
C LEU A 119 16.43 4.85 -11.91
N LEU A 120 15.85 5.60 -10.97
CA LEU A 120 14.65 6.42 -11.23
C LEU A 120 14.91 7.53 -12.26
N ASP A 121 16.16 7.99 -12.37
CA ASP A 121 16.58 9.02 -13.32
C ASP A 121 16.82 8.47 -14.74
N ILE A 122 16.90 7.15 -14.91
CA ILE A 122 17.14 6.49 -16.20
C ILE A 122 15.79 6.13 -16.84
N PRO A 123 15.41 6.73 -17.98
CA PRO A 123 14.08 6.55 -18.57
C PRO A 123 13.66 5.08 -18.76
N ALA A 124 14.54 4.25 -19.34
CA ALA A 124 14.25 2.84 -19.58
C ALA A 124 14.12 1.98 -18.32
N CYS A 125 14.71 2.42 -17.19
CA CYS A 125 14.67 1.67 -15.93
C CYS A 125 13.63 2.19 -14.93
N ARG A 126 13.13 3.41 -15.12
CA ARG A 126 12.30 4.13 -14.13
C ARG A 126 11.08 3.34 -13.70
N GLN A 127 10.25 2.92 -14.66
CA GLN A 127 9.03 2.19 -14.37
C GLN A 127 9.34 0.88 -13.64
N LEU A 128 10.35 0.13 -14.11
CA LEU A 128 10.80 -1.11 -13.47
C LEU A 128 11.30 -0.88 -12.05
N ALA A 129 12.07 0.19 -11.82
CA ALA A 129 12.57 0.54 -10.50
C ALA A 129 11.44 0.91 -9.54
N LEU A 130 10.45 1.70 -9.97
CA LEU A 130 9.27 2.02 -9.18
C LEU A 130 8.40 0.80 -8.90
N GLN A 131 8.22 -0.06 -9.90
CA GLN A 131 7.53 -1.33 -9.76
C GLN A 131 8.22 -2.22 -8.72
N ALA A 132 9.55 -2.37 -8.81
CA ALA A 132 10.33 -3.14 -7.85
C ALA A 132 10.23 -2.55 -6.43
N LEU A 133 10.30 -1.23 -6.28
CA LEU A 133 10.07 -0.58 -4.99
C LEU A 133 8.67 -0.89 -4.44
N SER A 134 7.63 -0.82 -5.28
CA SER A 134 6.26 -1.20 -4.89
C SER A 134 6.20 -2.66 -4.43
N THR A 135 6.79 -3.59 -5.20
CA THR A 135 6.88 -5.01 -4.81
C THR A 135 7.59 -5.19 -3.47
N VAL A 136 8.70 -4.50 -3.24
CA VAL A 136 9.44 -4.56 -1.97
C VAL A 136 8.54 -4.13 -0.81
N THR A 137 7.79 -3.03 -0.96
CA THR A 137 6.92 -2.54 0.12
C THR A 137 5.80 -3.53 0.50
N HIS A 138 5.29 -4.33 -0.42
CA HIS A 138 4.24 -5.32 -0.08
C HIS A 138 4.69 -6.39 0.92
N PHE A 139 5.98 -6.71 0.94
CA PHE A 139 6.50 -7.80 1.78
C PHE A 139 7.34 -7.31 2.96
N SER A 140 7.54 -5.99 3.09
CA SER A 140 8.52 -5.39 3.98
C SER A 140 8.00 -5.13 5.40
N GLY A 141 8.91 -5.20 6.36
CA GLY A 141 8.66 -4.75 7.73
C GLY A 141 8.89 -3.24 7.91
N THR A 142 8.56 -2.74 9.11
CA THR A 142 8.64 -1.31 9.44
C THR A 142 10.03 -0.68 9.23
N GLU A 143 11.11 -1.42 9.51
CA GLU A 143 12.48 -0.93 9.30
C GLU A 143 12.78 -0.66 7.82
N VAL A 144 12.37 -1.59 6.95
CA VAL A 144 12.55 -1.44 5.50
C VAL A 144 11.70 -0.30 4.97
N HIS A 145 10.45 -0.18 5.44
CA HIS A 145 9.59 0.97 5.12
C HIS A 145 10.19 2.31 5.56
N ALA A 146 10.85 2.36 6.71
CA ALA A 146 11.50 3.57 7.19
C ALA A 146 12.67 4.02 6.30
N GLU A 147 13.45 3.09 5.73
CA GLU A 147 14.48 3.47 4.75
C GLU A 147 13.89 3.83 3.39
N ILE A 148 12.87 3.10 2.91
CA ILE A 148 12.15 3.47 1.67
C ILE A 148 11.54 4.87 1.81
N ALA A 149 11.05 5.23 3.00
CA ALA A 149 10.52 6.55 3.27
C ALA A 149 11.56 7.67 3.07
N LYS A 150 12.86 7.39 3.25
CA LYS A 150 13.94 8.34 2.95
C LYS A 150 14.12 8.58 1.46
N CYS A 151 13.69 7.65 0.60
CA CYS A 151 13.73 7.78 -0.85
C CYS A 151 12.53 8.55 -1.43
N ILE A 152 11.49 8.82 -0.64
CA ILE A 152 10.26 9.48 -1.09
C ILE A 152 10.52 10.83 -1.80
N PRO A 153 11.44 11.71 -1.35
CA PRO A 153 11.73 12.94 -2.07
C PRO A 153 12.19 12.71 -3.53
N ALA A 154 12.95 11.65 -3.78
CA ALA A 154 13.37 11.26 -5.12
C ALA A 154 12.18 10.72 -5.92
N ILE A 155 11.37 9.84 -5.33
CA ILE A 155 10.16 9.29 -5.97
C ILE A 155 9.19 10.41 -6.40
N ILE A 156 8.94 11.38 -5.51
CA ILE A 156 8.09 12.54 -5.83
C ILE A 156 8.69 13.35 -6.98
N ALA A 157 10.02 13.58 -6.96
CA ALA A 157 10.69 14.30 -8.03
C ALA A 157 10.58 13.58 -9.39
N THR A 158 10.68 12.25 -9.39
CA THR A 158 10.50 11.43 -10.59
C THR A 158 9.09 11.59 -11.17
N VAL A 159 8.04 11.50 -10.34
CA VAL A 159 6.65 11.68 -10.78
C VAL A 159 6.40 13.10 -11.31
N GLU A 160 6.93 14.12 -10.64
CA GLU A 160 6.75 15.51 -11.08
C GLU A 160 7.49 15.83 -12.38
N LYS A 161 8.62 15.16 -12.64
CA LYS A 161 9.39 15.30 -13.88
C LYS A 161 8.72 14.59 -15.05
N HIS A 162 7.93 13.55 -14.77
CA HIS A 162 7.30 12.68 -15.77
C HIS A 162 5.82 12.47 -15.47
N PRO A 163 5.01 13.55 -15.41
CA PRO A 163 3.60 13.44 -15.05
C PRO A 163 2.82 12.57 -16.05
N GLU A 164 3.25 12.48 -17.30
CA GLU A 164 2.65 11.67 -18.38
C GLU A 164 2.71 10.16 -18.11
N ASP A 165 3.66 9.69 -17.31
CA ASP A 165 3.86 8.28 -17.01
C ASP A 165 2.93 7.85 -15.86
N THR A 166 1.70 7.50 -16.23
CA THR A 166 0.63 7.15 -15.30
C THR A 166 0.91 5.83 -14.57
N ILE A 167 1.59 4.89 -15.22
CA ILE A 167 1.97 3.60 -14.63
C ILE A 167 3.07 3.80 -13.59
N ALA A 168 4.12 4.58 -13.91
CA ALA A 168 5.13 4.96 -12.92
C ALA A 168 4.49 5.71 -11.74
N THR A 169 3.54 6.61 -12.02
CA THR A 169 2.81 7.34 -10.98
C THR A 169 2.05 6.39 -10.04
N GLU A 170 1.37 5.38 -10.56
CA GLU A 170 0.68 4.37 -9.76
C GLU A 170 1.66 3.62 -8.84
N TYR A 171 2.78 3.12 -9.37
CA TYR A 171 3.79 2.44 -8.57
C TYR A 171 4.42 3.34 -7.52
N ALA A 172 4.66 4.62 -7.84
CA ALA A 172 5.13 5.62 -6.91
C ALA A 172 4.13 5.84 -5.76
N VAL A 173 2.84 6.04 -6.07
CA VAL A 173 1.78 6.23 -5.07
C VAL A 173 1.67 5.00 -4.17
N SER A 174 1.65 3.79 -4.73
CA SER A 174 1.63 2.53 -3.98
C SER A 174 2.82 2.42 -3.02
N THR A 175 4.04 2.64 -3.53
CA THR A 175 5.28 2.60 -2.74
C THR A 175 5.23 3.58 -1.57
N ILE A 176 4.84 4.84 -1.84
CA ILE A 176 4.75 5.88 -0.82
C ILE A 176 3.67 5.53 0.21
N ALA A 177 2.50 5.06 -0.24
CA ALA A 177 1.39 4.71 0.63
C ALA A 177 1.78 3.61 1.62
N HIS A 178 2.37 2.50 1.16
CA HIS A 178 2.82 1.43 2.05
C HIS A 178 3.92 1.89 3.01
N ALA A 179 4.96 2.56 2.48
CA ALA A 179 6.09 3.00 3.30
C ALA A 179 5.64 3.97 4.40
N LEU A 180 4.83 4.97 4.06
CA LEU A 180 4.36 5.97 5.02
C LEU A 180 3.27 5.47 5.94
N SER A 181 2.39 4.57 5.48
CA SER A 181 1.42 3.93 6.38
C SER A 181 2.11 3.16 7.50
N SER A 182 3.25 2.54 7.21
CA SER A 182 4.03 1.85 8.24
C SER A 182 4.79 2.79 9.17
N VAL A 183 5.23 3.96 8.69
CA VAL A 183 6.01 4.93 9.48
C VAL A 183 5.12 5.87 10.31
N MET A 184 3.90 6.13 9.84
CA MET A 184 2.96 7.08 10.46
C MET A 184 1.65 6.43 10.94
N GLY A 185 1.50 5.11 10.81
CA GLY A 185 0.24 4.44 11.12
C GLY A 185 0.05 4.03 12.59
N ASP A 186 1.07 4.21 13.43
CA ASP A 186 1.00 3.86 14.85
C ASP A 186 0.16 4.90 15.60
N THR A 187 -1.03 4.51 16.06
CA THR A 187 -1.94 5.43 16.78
C THR A 187 -1.40 5.84 18.15
N ASP A 188 -0.53 5.02 18.73
CA ASP A 188 -0.06 5.18 20.10
C ASP A 188 1.28 5.91 20.16
N LYS A 189 2.01 5.98 19.03
CA LYS A 189 3.33 6.59 18.96
C LYS A 189 3.41 7.67 17.87
N PRO A 190 4.05 8.82 18.16
CA PRO A 190 4.28 9.81 17.13
C PRO A 190 5.22 9.27 16.04
N PRO A 191 5.08 9.73 14.79
CA PRO A 191 5.93 9.30 13.68
C PRO A 191 7.38 9.75 13.89
N ASN A 192 8.32 9.02 13.29
CA ASN A 192 9.74 9.36 13.36
C ASN A 192 10.01 10.76 12.79
N THR A 193 10.35 11.71 13.67
CA THR A 193 10.52 13.12 13.29
C THR A 193 11.67 13.35 12.30
N ALA A 194 12.73 12.54 12.33
CA ALA A 194 13.86 12.68 11.41
C ALA A 194 13.48 12.27 9.98
N THR A 195 12.71 11.19 9.84
CA THR A 195 12.15 10.78 8.54
C THR A 195 11.14 11.81 8.04
N MET A 196 10.22 12.25 8.90
CA MET A 196 9.16 13.17 8.49
C MET A 196 9.66 14.56 8.11
N LYS A 197 10.78 15.04 8.69
CA LYS A 197 11.41 16.30 8.29
C LYS A 197 11.95 16.29 6.85
N GLN A 198 12.25 15.13 6.31
CA GLN A 198 12.76 14.99 4.93
C GLN A 198 11.63 15.01 3.90
N ILE A 199 10.38 14.83 4.33
CA ILE A 199 9.23 14.70 3.45
C ILE A 199 8.48 16.03 3.42
N ASP A 200 8.47 16.68 2.25
CA ASP A 200 7.59 17.81 2.01
C ASP A 200 6.15 17.32 1.82
N LEU A 201 5.37 17.33 2.91
CA LEU A 201 3.97 16.92 2.90
C LEU A 201 3.11 17.75 1.94
N LYS A 202 3.43 19.02 1.71
CA LYS A 202 2.66 19.86 0.77
C LYS A 202 2.88 19.38 -0.66
N ARG A 203 4.14 19.10 -1.02
CA ARG A 203 4.51 18.54 -2.33
C ARG A 203 3.91 17.15 -2.53
N LEU A 204 3.96 16.31 -1.50
CA LEU A 204 3.30 15.00 -1.48
C LEU A 204 1.80 15.13 -1.76
N PHE A 205 1.07 15.97 -1.02
CA PHE A 205 -0.37 16.14 -1.20
C PHE A 205 -0.75 16.66 -2.59
N LYS A 206 0.06 17.56 -3.16
CA LYS A 206 -0.11 18.01 -4.55
C LYS A 206 0.05 16.84 -5.53
N MET A 207 1.07 16.01 -5.36
CA MET A 207 1.30 14.82 -6.19
C MET A 207 0.14 13.84 -6.08
N LEU A 208 -0.35 13.52 -4.88
CA LEU A 208 -1.46 12.61 -4.67
C LEU A 208 -2.74 13.08 -5.39
N LEU A 209 -3.08 14.37 -5.28
CA LEU A 209 -4.22 14.91 -6.03
C LEU A 209 -4.01 14.87 -7.54
N SER A 210 -2.78 15.08 -8.00
CA SER A 210 -2.46 14.95 -9.43
C SER A 210 -2.62 13.53 -9.93
N ALA A 211 -2.34 12.53 -9.09
CA ALA A 211 -2.46 11.11 -9.43
C ALA A 211 -3.91 10.63 -9.55
N VAL A 212 -4.85 11.25 -8.83
CA VAL A 212 -6.29 10.90 -8.85
C VAL A 212 -7.15 11.85 -9.68
N ARG A 213 -6.53 12.80 -10.38
CA ARG A 213 -7.25 13.67 -11.32
C ARG A 213 -7.42 12.95 -12.65
N VAL A 214 -8.67 12.91 -13.12
CA VAL A 214 -8.98 12.59 -14.51
C VAL A 214 -8.28 13.60 -15.41
N ARG A 215 -7.58 13.10 -16.42
CA ARG A 215 -6.91 13.94 -17.42
C ARG A 215 -7.73 13.93 -18.70
N PRO A 216 -8.10 15.09 -19.24
CA PRO A 216 -8.85 15.14 -20.49
C PRO A 216 -8.03 14.46 -21.59
N ALA A 217 -8.71 13.71 -22.45
CA ALA A 217 -8.11 13.11 -23.63
C ALA A 217 -7.45 14.23 -24.46
N THR A 218 -6.17 14.06 -24.77
CA THR A 218 -5.49 14.90 -25.78
C THR A 218 -5.71 14.27 -27.16
N ALA A 219 -5.45 15.02 -28.24
CA ALA A 219 -5.60 14.51 -29.61
C ALA A 219 -4.89 13.15 -29.83
N ASP A 220 -3.81 12.89 -29.08
CA ASP A 220 -2.97 11.70 -29.21
C ASP A 220 -3.06 10.73 -28.01
N ALA A 221 -3.91 10.98 -27.01
CA ALA A 221 -3.99 10.12 -25.81
C ALA A 221 -5.43 9.91 -25.33
N GLU A 222 -5.77 8.65 -25.06
CA GLU A 222 -7.03 8.26 -24.44
C GLU A 222 -7.21 8.93 -23.07
N GLU A 223 -8.47 9.12 -22.65
CA GLU A 223 -8.78 9.65 -21.32
C GLU A 223 -8.09 8.79 -20.26
N SER A 224 -7.14 9.39 -19.54
CA SER A 224 -6.42 8.67 -18.49
C SER A 224 -7.22 8.74 -17.21
N ILE A 225 -7.96 7.66 -16.94
CA ILE A 225 -8.68 7.44 -15.69
C ILE A 225 -7.70 6.83 -14.67
N PRO A 226 -7.59 7.41 -13.46
CA PRO A 226 -6.80 6.80 -12.40
C PRO A 226 -7.22 5.37 -12.13
N SER A 227 -6.26 4.47 -11.93
CA SER A 227 -6.57 3.09 -11.61
C SER A 227 -7.22 2.99 -10.22
N TYR A 228 -8.13 2.01 -10.06
CA TYR A 228 -8.78 1.74 -8.79
C TYR A 228 -7.78 1.53 -7.62
N PRO A 229 -6.66 0.77 -7.78
CA PRO A 229 -5.65 0.67 -6.74
C PRO A 229 -5.03 2.02 -6.35
N THR A 230 -4.81 2.92 -7.31
CA THR A 230 -4.25 4.26 -7.03
C THR A 230 -5.17 5.05 -6.10
N ILE A 231 -6.48 5.05 -6.37
CA ILE A 231 -7.48 5.75 -5.54
C ILE A 231 -7.45 5.22 -4.10
N GLY A 232 -7.49 3.89 -3.94
CA GLY A 232 -7.42 3.25 -2.63
C GLY A 232 -6.14 3.61 -1.84
N HIS A 233 -4.98 3.59 -2.49
CA HIS A 233 -3.71 3.99 -1.88
C HIS A 233 -3.69 5.47 -1.48
N VAL A 234 -4.24 6.37 -2.31
CA VAL A 234 -4.35 7.79 -1.97
C VAL A 234 -5.25 8.01 -0.75
N ILE A 235 -6.45 7.39 -0.72
CA ILE A 235 -7.35 7.49 0.44
C ILE A 235 -6.66 6.99 1.71
N SER A 236 -6.01 5.82 1.63
CA SER A 236 -5.28 5.22 2.76
C SER A 236 -4.17 6.14 3.28
N LEU A 237 -3.38 6.72 2.38
CA LEU A 237 -2.28 7.61 2.74
C LEU A 237 -2.77 8.91 3.35
N ILE A 238 -3.84 9.52 2.82
CA ILE A 238 -4.46 10.71 3.42
C ILE A 238 -4.98 10.38 4.82
N GLY A 239 -5.69 9.26 4.97
CA GLY A 239 -6.22 8.80 6.26
C GLY A 239 -5.15 8.48 7.29
N THR A 240 -3.98 8.01 6.86
CA THR A 240 -2.80 7.82 7.73
C THR A 240 -2.18 9.17 8.10
N ALA A 241 -1.98 10.06 7.13
CA ALA A 241 -1.45 11.40 7.40
C ALA A 241 -2.37 12.18 8.36
N ALA A 242 -3.68 11.99 8.29
CA ALA A 242 -4.65 12.63 9.16
C ALA A 242 -4.49 12.26 10.65
N LEU A 243 -3.89 11.10 10.98
CA LEU A 243 -3.67 10.68 12.38
C LEU A 243 -2.75 11.65 13.14
N HIS A 244 -1.63 12.04 12.52
CA HIS A 244 -0.61 12.88 13.18
C HIS A 244 -0.46 14.26 12.57
N PHE A 245 -0.97 14.47 11.35
CA PHE A 245 -0.83 15.71 10.59
C PHE A 245 -2.19 16.28 10.18
N SER A 246 -3.23 16.06 10.98
CA SER A 246 -4.60 16.54 10.74
C SER A 246 -4.66 18.01 10.28
N LYS A 247 -3.98 18.92 10.99
CA LYS A 247 -3.94 20.35 10.62
C LYS A 247 -3.35 20.61 9.22
N LYS A 248 -2.35 19.82 8.80
CA LYS A 248 -1.75 19.94 7.46
C LYS A 248 -2.68 19.40 6.38
N VAL A 249 -3.40 18.31 6.68
CA VAL A 249 -4.44 17.77 5.78
C VAL A 249 -5.58 18.78 5.64
N GLN A 250 -6.07 19.36 6.75
CA GLN A 250 -7.10 20.41 6.75
C GLN A 250 -6.68 21.65 5.95
N ALA A 251 -5.40 22.02 6.02
CA ALA A 251 -4.85 23.15 5.28
C ALA A 251 -4.78 22.93 3.75
N TYR A 252 -5.17 21.76 3.24
CA TYR A 252 -5.16 21.44 1.82
C TYR A 252 -6.58 21.08 1.32
N PRO A 253 -7.43 22.09 1.00
CA PRO A 253 -8.85 21.87 0.68
C PRO A 253 -9.12 20.85 -0.42
N GLY A 254 -8.23 20.74 -1.41
CA GLY A 254 -8.37 19.76 -2.48
C GLY A 254 -8.39 18.31 -1.99
N LEU A 255 -7.67 17.98 -0.91
CA LEU A 255 -7.74 16.64 -0.30
C LEU A 255 -9.10 16.41 0.35
N LEU A 256 -9.63 17.42 1.05
CA LEU A 256 -10.94 17.31 1.69
C LEU A 256 -12.06 17.16 0.65
N SER A 257 -12.03 17.95 -0.42
CA SER A 257 -12.96 17.82 -1.54
C SER A 257 -12.88 16.45 -2.19
N PHE A 258 -11.66 15.92 -2.37
CA PHE A 258 -11.47 14.55 -2.87
C PHE A 258 -12.11 13.52 -1.93
N LEU A 259 -11.81 13.55 -0.63
CA LEU A 259 -12.39 12.61 0.33
C LEU A 259 -13.93 12.70 0.37
N VAL A 260 -14.49 13.92 0.35
CA VAL A 260 -15.95 14.11 0.31
C VAL A 260 -16.54 13.52 -0.97
N ALA A 261 -15.90 13.72 -2.13
CA ALA A 261 -16.34 13.09 -3.37
C ALA A 261 -16.29 11.55 -3.27
N MET A 262 -15.23 11.00 -2.67
CA MET A 262 -15.08 9.56 -2.45
C MET A 262 -16.12 8.98 -1.48
N THR A 263 -16.79 9.77 -0.65
CA THR A 263 -17.94 9.26 0.14
C THR A 263 -19.17 8.92 -0.73
N ARG A 264 -19.16 9.32 -2.01
CA ARG A 264 -20.24 9.07 -2.97
C ARG A 264 -19.92 7.95 -3.96
N THR A 265 -18.72 7.37 -3.92
CA THR A 265 -18.36 6.18 -4.74
C THR A 265 -19.28 5.01 -4.40
N THR A 266 -19.57 4.15 -5.38
CA THR A 266 -20.35 2.91 -5.19
C THR A 266 -19.53 1.83 -4.49
N ASP A 267 -18.20 1.94 -4.50
CA ASP A 267 -17.32 1.04 -3.78
C ASP A 267 -17.37 1.26 -2.27
N LEU A 268 -17.78 0.23 -1.52
CA LEU A 268 -17.95 0.35 -0.07
C LEU A 268 -16.62 0.54 0.67
N ILE A 269 -15.52 -0.06 0.18
CA ILE A 269 -14.21 0.00 0.83
C ILE A 269 -13.64 1.42 0.71
N GLU A 270 -13.66 1.99 -0.50
CA GLU A 270 -13.23 3.36 -0.75
C GLU A 270 -14.08 4.37 0.03
N ARG A 271 -15.41 4.19 0.04
CA ARG A 271 -16.34 5.04 0.78
C ARG A 271 -16.02 5.05 2.28
N CYS A 272 -15.89 3.88 2.88
CA CYS A 272 -15.57 3.74 4.29
C CYS A 272 -14.16 4.29 4.61
N GLY A 273 -13.19 4.06 3.72
CA GLY A 273 -11.84 4.62 3.84
C GLY A 273 -11.85 6.15 3.84
N ALA A 274 -12.59 6.76 2.93
CA ALA A 274 -12.73 8.21 2.84
C ALA A 274 -13.42 8.80 4.07
N MET A 275 -14.49 8.17 4.55
CA MET A 275 -15.18 8.56 5.79
C MET A 275 -14.24 8.44 7.01
N SER A 276 -13.46 7.36 7.11
CA SER A 276 -12.47 7.19 8.18
C SER A 276 -11.40 8.29 8.14
N ALA A 277 -10.89 8.62 6.95
CA ALA A 277 -9.92 9.70 6.78
C ALA A 277 -10.48 11.08 7.19
N LEU A 278 -11.75 11.37 6.86
CA LEU A 278 -12.43 12.59 7.30
C LEU A 278 -12.58 12.62 8.84
N ILE A 279 -13.06 11.53 9.45
CA ILE A 279 -13.19 11.45 10.91
C ILE A 279 -11.84 11.70 11.60
N ARG A 280 -10.77 11.04 11.14
CA ARG A 280 -9.41 11.24 11.68
C ARG A 280 -8.93 12.68 11.53
N THR A 281 -9.24 13.30 10.39
CA THR A 281 -8.86 14.70 10.11
C THR A 281 -9.45 15.66 11.13
N TYR A 282 -10.67 15.42 11.61
CA TYR A 282 -11.34 16.30 12.59
C TYR A 282 -11.32 15.75 14.03
N HIS A 283 -10.77 14.55 14.26
CA HIS A 283 -10.78 13.91 15.57
C HIS A 283 -10.10 14.75 16.65
N LEU A 284 -8.96 15.38 16.33
CA LEU A 284 -8.22 16.22 17.29
C LEU A 284 -8.85 17.59 17.53
N THR A 285 -9.81 17.99 16.68
CA THR A 285 -10.57 19.24 16.82
C THR A 285 -11.99 18.99 17.30
N ARG A 286 -12.34 17.75 17.64
CA ARG A 286 -13.68 17.44 18.16
C ARG A 286 -13.86 18.16 19.49
N GLU A 287 -15.02 18.76 19.66
CA GLU A 287 -15.46 19.12 21.00
C GLU A 287 -15.55 17.83 21.80
N VAL A 288 -15.01 17.84 23.01
CA VAL A 288 -15.22 16.72 23.93
C VAL A 288 -16.70 16.75 24.23
N GLU A 289 -17.44 15.79 23.69
CA GLU A 289 -18.79 15.54 24.13
C GLU A 289 -18.68 15.09 25.58
N TYR A 290 -18.89 16.03 26.50
CA TYR A 290 -19.09 15.71 27.89
C TYR A 290 -20.41 14.95 27.91
N GLY A 291 -20.31 13.61 27.93
CA GLY A 291 -21.44 12.69 28.10
C GLY A 291 -22.14 12.83 29.45
N GLN A 292 -22.09 14.02 30.06
CA GLN A 292 -23.03 14.47 31.06
C GLN A 292 -24.40 14.57 30.40
N ILE A 293 -25.02 13.41 30.22
CA ILE A 293 -26.46 13.32 30.03
C ILE A 293 -27.05 14.04 31.24
N ASN A 294 -27.63 15.21 31.02
CA ASN A 294 -28.29 15.93 32.09
C ASN A 294 -29.39 15.00 32.63
N PRO A 295 -29.31 14.53 33.89
CA PRO A 295 -30.24 13.55 34.42
C PRO A 295 -31.68 14.07 34.39
N MET A 296 -31.86 15.39 34.52
CA MET A 296 -33.19 16.03 34.41
C MET A 296 -33.71 15.99 32.97
N THR A 297 -32.85 16.18 31.97
CA THR A 297 -33.24 16.08 30.55
C THR A 297 -33.56 14.63 30.18
N LEU A 298 -32.80 13.66 30.71
CA LEU A 298 -33.10 12.24 30.53
C LEU A 298 -34.43 11.86 31.19
N MET A 299 -34.64 12.22 32.47
CA MET A 299 -35.89 11.98 33.18
C MET A 299 -37.08 12.65 32.50
N ALA A 300 -36.94 13.90 32.04
CA ALA A 300 -37.98 14.59 31.30
C ALA A 300 -38.29 13.89 29.97
N SER A 301 -37.29 13.34 29.28
CA SER A 301 -37.48 12.60 28.03
C SER A 301 -38.21 11.28 28.27
N VAL A 302 -37.87 10.55 29.34
CA VAL A 302 -38.59 9.34 29.76
C VAL A 302 -40.03 9.67 30.17
N GLN A 303 -40.25 10.72 30.96
CA GLN A 303 -41.58 11.16 31.39
C GLN A 303 -42.46 11.63 30.23
N ARG A 304 -41.85 12.26 29.21
CA ARG A 304 -42.56 12.69 28.00
C ARG A 304 -43.10 11.51 27.19
N GLY A 305 -42.48 10.34 27.33
CA GLY A 305 -42.78 9.16 26.54
C GLY A 305 -42.33 9.29 25.08
N PHE A 306 -42.50 8.21 24.34
CA PHE A 306 -42.26 8.20 22.90
C PHE A 306 -43.41 8.87 22.15
N SER A 307 -43.20 9.20 20.87
CA SER A 307 -44.34 9.56 20.01
C SER A 307 -45.33 8.40 19.95
N ARG A 308 -46.61 8.69 19.69
CA ARG A 308 -47.65 7.67 19.67
C ARG A 308 -47.34 6.55 18.69
N GLU A 309 -46.79 6.88 17.52
CA GLU A 309 -46.42 5.87 16.52
C GLU A 309 -45.33 4.91 17.02
N LEU A 310 -44.32 5.43 17.74
CA LEU A 310 -43.27 4.61 18.33
C LEU A 310 -43.79 3.80 19.52
N GLN A 311 -44.68 4.39 20.31
CA GLN A 311 -45.30 3.73 21.44
C GLN A 311 -46.16 2.54 20.99
N ASP A 312 -46.96 2.71 19.93
CA ASP A 312 -47.74 1.63 19.32
C ASP A 312 -46.83 0.51 18.79
N VAL A 313 -45.68 0.84 18.19
CA VAL A 313 -44.68 -0.14 17.73
C VAL A 313 -44.04 -0.89 18.90
N LEU A 314 -43.69 -0.19 19.99
CA LEU A 314 -43.11 -0.80 21.19
C LEU A 314 -44.11 -1.70 21.91
N GLU A 315 -45.37 -1.27 22.03
CA GLU A 315 -46.46 -2.08 22.59
C GLU A 315 -46.72 -3.33 21.75
N ALA A 316 -46.74 -3.20 20.42
CA ALA A 316 -46.90 -4.33 19.52
C ALA A 316 -45.69 -5.29 19.54
N TYR A 317 -44.48 -4.77 19.78
CA TYR A 317 -43.27 -5.57 19.90
C TYR A 317 -43.22 -6.36 21.22
N GLY A 318 -43.85 -5.83 22.27
CA GLY A 318 -43.89 -6.40 23.62
C GLY A 318 -42.84 -5.77 24.54
N ALA A 319 -43.28 -5.33 25.72
CA ALA A 319 -42.41 -4.68 26.70
C ALA A 319 -41.30 -5.62 27.17
N GLU A 320 -41.61 -6.91 27.34
CA GLU A 320 -40.66 -7.96 27.73
C GLU A 320 -39.59 -8.28 26.68
N ARG A 321 -39.75 -7.78 25.45
CA ARG A 321 -38.80 -7.96 24.34
C ARG A 321 -37.99 -6.70 24.06
N SER A 322 -38.33 -5.58 24.70
CA SER A 322 -37.69 -4.28 24.52
C SER A 322 -36.63 -4.05 25.61
N GLU A 323 -35.45 -3.51 25.26
CA GLU A 323 -34.40 -3.12 26.22
C GLU A 323 -34.56 -1.66 26.73
N ILE A 324 -35.77 -1.10 26.62
CA ILE A 324 -36.10 0.30 26.96
C ILE A 324 -36.96 0.33 28.22
#